data_AF-A0A355F407-F1
#
_entry.id   AF-A0A355F407-F1
#
_cell.length_a   1.000
_cell.length_b   1.000
_cell.length_c   1.000
_cell.angle_alpha   90.00
_cell.angle_beta   90.00
_cell.angle_gamma   90.00
#
_symmetry.space_group_name_H-M   'P 1'
#
loop_
_entity.id
_entity.type
_entity.pdbx_description
1 polymer ?
#
loop_
_entity_poly.entity_id
_entity_poly.type
_entity_poly.pdbx_seq_one_letter_code
_entity_poly.pdbx_strand_id
1 'polypeptide(L)'
;STLTATGESSDFTLLRLNAIPSGRVLLGWTSTAPANGTALYRLSHPAPFDDEYALPQQFSRGTVRTSGVEFCTDAPRPSFLYSELNQGATFGGSSGSPVILGNGQIVGQLSGGCGPNPDDGCDYDNSEIDGAFSASYPSLQAFLNPGGGNTGGSCTADADTLCLNGGRFKVEATYNTGTGQSGGAKVVKLTDETGYLWFFSSSNVEAVVKIINGCSLNNRYWVFAGGLTNVRVVITVTDTKNNTMKTYTNPQGAPFQPVQDTSAFATCP
;
A
#
# COMPACT_ATOMS: atom_id res chain seq x y z
N SER A 1 3.11 25.91 -2.29
CA SER A 1 2.46 24.61 -2.53
C SER A 1 1.76 24.18 -1.26
N THR A 2 0.85 23.22 -1.36
CA THR A 2 0.17 22.60 -0.21
C THR A 2 0.52 21.12 -0.20
N LEU A 3 0.79 20.57 0.99
CA LEU A 3 0.95 19.13 1.20
C LEU A 3 -0.40 18.43 1.02
N THR A 4 -0.46 17.48 0.10
CA THR A 4 -1.69 16.77 -0.27
C THR A 4 -1.74 15.37 0.34
N ALA A 5 -0.64 14.64 0.25
CA ALA A 5 -0.49 13.32 0.84
C ALA A 5 1.00 13.03 1.07
N THR A 6 1.32 12.22 2.09
CA THR A 6 2.67 11.73 2.35
C THR A 6 2.60 10.35 2.97
N GLY A 7 3.62 9.53 2.77
CA GLY A 7 3.68 8.21 3.37
C GLY A 7 5.08 7.62 3.38
N GLU A 8 5.48 7.10 4.53
CA GLU A 8 6.80 6.49 4.76
C GLU A 8 6.92 5.11 4.12
N SER A 9 5.80 4.41 3.93
CA SER A 9 5.78 3.02 3.45
C SER A 9 6.41 2.82 2.08
N SER A 10 6.44 3.86 1.25
CA SER A 10 7.04 3.90 -0.10
C SER A 10 7.64 5.29 -0.37
N ASP A 11 8.07 5.98 0.69
CA ASP A 11 8.77 7.26 0.68
C ASP A 11 8.25 8.30 -0.33
N PHE A 12 6.95 8.61 -0.27
CA PHE A 12 6.32 9.54 -1.21
C PHE A 12 5.78 10.79 -0.54
N THR A 13 5.78 11.89 -1.30
CA THR A 13 5.06 13.13 -0.96
C THR A 13 4.39 13.69 -2.21
N LEU A 14 3.09 13.96 -2.14
CA LEU A 14 2.34 14.67 -3.17
C LEU A 14 2.10 16.12 -2.73
N LEU A 15 2.55 17.06 -3.57
CA LEU A 15 2.33 18.49 -3.37
C LEU A 15 1.41 19.05 -4.45
N ARG A 16 0.50 19.95 -4.06
CA ARG A 16 -0.27 20.78 -4.99
C ARG A 16 0.38 22.16 -5.09
N LEU A 17 0.81 22.54 -6.29
CA LEU A 17 1.31 23.91 -6.52
C LEU A 17 0.16 24.92 -6.48
N ASN A 18 0.45 26.15 -6.05
CA ASN A 18 -0.55 27.23 -5.98
C ASN A 18 -1.04 27.64 -7.38
N ALA A 19 -0.16 27.51 -8.37
CA ALA A 19 -0.45 27.69 -9.79
C ALA A 19 0.46 26.76 -10.59
N ILE A 20 0.03 26.34 -11.78
CA ILE A 20 0.83 25.44 -12.61
C ILE A 20 1.64 26.26 -13.64
N PRO A 21 2.99 26.20 -13.64
CA PRO A 21 3.84 27.02 -14.50
C PRO A 21 3.60 26.83 -16.01
N SER A 22 3.76 27.86 -16.84
CA SER A 22 3.74 27.70 -18.31
C SER A 22 4.92 26.86 -18.82
N GLY A 23 4.81 26.27 -20.01
CA GLY A 23 5.93 25.52 -20.63
C GLY A 23 6.22 24.16 -19.99
N ARG A 24 5.18 23.52 -19.43
CA ARG A 24 5.26 22.26 -18.68
C ARG A 24 4.62 21.11 -19.44
N VAL A 25 4.97 19.89 -19.04
CA VAL A 25 4.27 18.65 -19.41
C VAL A 25 3.77 17.98 -18.14
N LEU A 26 2.52 17.49 -18.16
CA LEU A 26 2.00 16.61 -17.12
C LEU A 26 2.17 15.18 -17.61
N LEU A 27 3.07 14.43 -16.97
CA LEU A 27 3.29 13.03 -17.29
C LEU A 27 2.11 12.17 -16.81
N GLY A 28 1.83 11.10 -17.54
CA GLY A 28 0.95 10.04 -17.07
C GLY A 28 1.64 9.18 -16.01
N TRP A 29 0.89 8.25 -15.45
CA TRP A 29 1.39 7.29 -14.45
C TRP A 29 0.74 5.92 -14.68
N THR A 30 1.29 4.88 -14.06
CA THR A 30 0.68 3.56 -13.98
C THR A 30 0.84 2.97 -12.59
N SER A 31 -0.24 2.39 -12.04
CA SER A 31 -0.21 1.67 -10.77
C SER A 31 0.24 0.21 -10.92
N THR A 32 0.56 -0.24 -12.13
CA THR A 32 1.14 -1.56 -12.38
C THR A 32 2.65 -1.51 -12.16
N ALA A 33 3.15 -2.29 -11.21
CA ALA A 33 4.58 -2.40 -10.97
C ALA A 33 5.29 -2.97 -12.21
N PRO A 34 6.44 -2.39 -12.63
CA PRO A 34 7.17 -2.90 -13.78
C PRO A 34 7.79 -4.28 -13.49
N ALA A 35 7.84 -5.12 -14.51
CA ALA A 35 8.39 -6.47 -14.43
C ALA A 35 9.92 -6.46 -14.39
N ASN A 36 10.53 -7.57 -13.97
CA ASN A 36 11.99 -7.75 -14.03
C ASN A 36 12.52 -7.51 -15.47
N GLY A 37 13.66 -6.83 -15.60
CA GLY A 37 14.23 -6.52 -16.91
C GLY A 37 13.60 -5.32 -17.61
N THR A 38 12.56 -4.68 -17.04
CA THR A 38 11.96 -3.47 -17.62
C THR A 38 12.96 -2.32 -17.58
N ALA A 39 13.16 -1.64 -18.71
CA ALA A 39 13.98 -0.43 -18.77
C ALA A 39 13.26 0.74 -18.09
N LEU A 40 13.99 1.45 -17.24
CA LEU A 40 13.55 2.65 -16.52
C LEU A 40 14.42 3.84 -16.92
N TYR A 41 13.82 5.01 -16.89
CA TYR A 41 14.44 6.27 -17.28
C TYR A 41 14.17 7.31 -16.21
N ARG A 42 15.10 8.24 -16.02
CA ARG A 42 14.97 9.35 -15.06
C ARG A 42 15.59 10.62 -15.61
N LEU A 43 14.94 11.73 -15.28
CA LEU A 43 15.55 13.06 -15.31
C LEU A 43 15.62 13.57 -13.87
N SER A 44 16.80 13.96 -13.41
CA SER A 44 17.01 14.42 -12.02
C SER A 44 17.94 15.63 -11.94
N HIS A 45 18.05 16.20 -10.74
CA HIS A 45 18.88 17.37 -10.43
C HIS A 45 19.91 17.03 -9.36
N PRO A 46 20.98 16.28 -9.70
CA PRO A 46 22.00 15.89 -8.73
C PRO A 46 22.84 17.09 -8.28
N ALA A 47 23.22 17.09 -7.01
CA ALA A 47 24.09 18.05 -6.33
C ALA A 47 25.15 17.29 -5.50
N PRO A 48 26.12 16.64 -6.16
CA PRO A 48 27.07 15.72 -5.50
C PRO A 48 28.11 16.38 -4.58
N PHE A 49 28.22 17.71 -4.57
CA PHE A 49 29.26 18.45 -3.84
C PHE A 49 28.63 19.36 -2.76
N ASP A 50 28.04 18.76 -1.72
CA ASP A 50 27.50 19.46 -0.54
C ASP A 50 26.65 20.71 -0.86
N ASP A 51 25.73 20.58 -1.82
CA ASP A 51 24.83 21.64 -2.29
C ASP A 51 25.50 22.91 -2.88
N GLU A 52 26.84 22.97 -2.99
CA GLU A 52 27.54 24.14 -3.53
C GLU A 52 27.38 24.24 -5.06
N TYR A 53 27.26 23.09 -5.74
CA TYR A 53 27.09 23.01 -7.18
C TYR A 53 26.03 21.97 -7.56
N ALA A 54 24.80 22.43 -7.76
CA ALA A 54 23.80 21.65 -8.46
C ALA A 54 24.20 21.49 -9.93
N LEU A 55 24.26 20.24 -10.41
CA LEU A 55 24.49 19.96 -11.81
C LEU A 55 23.26 20.39 -12.64
N PRO A 56 23.43 20.65 -13.95
CA PRO A 56 22.30 20.73 -14.86
C PRO A 56 21.44 19.47 -14.77
N GLN A 57 20.22 19.52 -15.28
CA GLN A 57 19.37 18.33 -15.36
C GLN A 57 20.13 17.17 -16.02
N GLN A 58 20.20 16.05 -15.30
CA GLN A 58 20.90 14.84 -15.75
C GLN A 58 19.89 13.76 -16.12
N PHE A 59 20.30 12.91 -17.05
CA PHE A 59 19.57 11.72 -17.45
C PHE A 59 20.25 10.47 -16.89
N SER A 60 19.45 9.56 -16.32
CA SER A 60 19.89 8.21 -15.98
C SER A 60 18.93 7.16 -16.51
N ARG A 61 19.46 5.95 -16.69
CA ARG A 61 18.73 4.77 -17.14
C ARG A 61 19.14 3.57 -16.30
N GLY A 62 18.16 2.76 -15.95
CA GLY A 62 18.34 1.52 -15.21
C GLY A 62 17.46 0.40 -15.74
N THR A 63 17.65 -0.79 -15.19
CA THR A 63 16.84 -1.98 -15.49
C THR A 63 16.28 -2.56 -14.20
N VAL A 64 14.95 -2.79 -14.15
CA VAL A 64 14.28 -3.33 -12.95
C VAL A 64 14.88 -4.67 -12.55
N ARG A 65 15.18 -4.79 -11.25
CA ARG A 65 15.57 -6.05 -10.60
C ARG A 65 14.55 -6.46 -9.56
N THR A 66 14.06 -7.68 -9.67
CA THR A 66 13.08 -8.25 -8.74
C THR A 66 13.66 -9.30 -7.79
N SER A 67 14.92 -9.68 -7.98
CA SER A 67 15.63 -10.72 -7.24
C SER A 67 17.13 -10.42 -7.23
N GLY A 68 17.88 -11.03 -6.30
CA GLY A 68 19.32 -10.86 -6.19
C GLY A 68 19.73 -9.46 -5.69
N VAL A 69 18.96 -8.90 -4.76
CA VAL A 69 19.20 -7.59 -4.15
C VAL A 69 19.58 -7.85 -2.69
N GLU A 70 20.84 -8.15 -2.41
CA GLU A 70 21.30 -8.54 -1.06
C GLU A 70 21.55 -7.33 -0.14
N PHE A 71 21.31 -6.09 -0.59
CA PHE A 71 21.84 -4.89 0.09
C PHE A 71 20.84 -3.77 0.43
N CYS A 72 19.53 -4.05 0.52
CA CYS A 72 18.53 -2.99 0.75
C CYS A 72 17.41 -3.43 1.72
N THR A 73 17.77 -3.91 2.91
CA THR A 73 16.83 -4.47 3.90
C THR A 73 15.76 -3.49 4.35
N ASP A 74 16.06 -2.20 4.31
CA ASP A 74 15.23 -1.16 4.91
C ASP A 74 14.16 -0.61 3.94
N ALA A 75 14.18 -1.06 2.68
CA ALA A 75 13.27 -0.59 1.64
C ALA A 75 12.64 -1.75 0.85
N PRO A 76 11.95 -2.73 1.48
CA PRO A 76 11.58 -3.98 0.82
C PRO A 76 10.53 -3.83 -0.31
N ARG A 77 10.56 -4.78 -1.27
CA ARG A 77 9.41 -4.97 -2.19
C ARG A 77 8.18 -5.46 -1.40
N PRO A 78 6.94 -5.13 -1.83
CA PRO A 78 6.58 -4.41 -3.05
C PRO A 78 6.56 -2.88 -2.90
N SER A 79 6.89 -2.36 -1.73
CA SER A 79 6.85 -0.92 -1.45
C SER A 79 7.85 -0.10 -2.28
N PHE A 80 8.97 -0.71 -2.64
CA PHE A 80 10.02 -0.09 -3.44
C PHE A 80 10.33 -0.89 -4.70
N LEU A 81 10.80 -0.17 -5.73
CA LEU A 81 11.40 -0.71 -6.94
C LEU A 81 12.91 -0.60 -6.82
N TYR A 82 13.60 -1.58 -7.40
CA TYR A 82 15.05 -1.57 -7.51
C TYR A 82 15.42 -1.60 -8.98
N SER A 83 16.45 -0.84 -9.33
CA SER A 83 17.04 -0.94 -10.66
C SER A 83 18.55 -0.88 -10.63
N GLU A 84 19.15 -1.70 -11.48
CA GLU A 84 20.58 -1.63 -11.77
C GLU A 84 20.81 -0.54 -12.82
N LEU A 85 21.67 0.41 -12.47
CA LEU A 85 22.07 1.49 -13.35
C LEU A 85 22.80 0.94 -14.57
N ASN A 86 22.51 1.50 -15.74
CA ASN A 86 23.20 1.15 -16.98
C ASN A 86 23.62 2.37 -17.80
N GLN A 87 23.21 3.57 -17.40
CA GLN A 87 23.68 4.83 -17.95
C GLN A 87 23.38 5.97 -16.98
N GLY A 88 24.35 6.87 -16.79
CA GLY A 88 24.18 8.00 -15.87
C GLY A 88 24.05 7.53 -14.42
N ALA A 89 23.68 8.45 -13.54
CA ALA A 89 23.64 8.22 -12.10
C ALA A 89 22.70 9.20 -11.40
N THR A 90 22.36 8.88 -10.15
CA THR A 90 21.77 9.81 -9.19
C THR A 90 22.75 10.12 -8.06
N PHE A 91 22.62 11.30 -7.46
CA PHE A 91 23.38 11.71 -6.28
C PHE A 91 22.43 12.39 -5.28
N GLY A 92 22.97 12.87 -4.15
CA GLY A 92 22.27 13.84 -3.31
C GLY A 92 21.62 14.95 -4.16
N GLY A 93 20.40 15.36 -3.80
CA GLY A 93 19.60 16.29 -4.59
C GLY A 93 18.69 15.65 -5.66
N SER A 94 18.98 14.41 -6.10
CA SER A 94 18.10 13.69 -7.04
C SER A 94 16.81 13.15 -6.39
N SER A 95 16.72 13.10 -5.06
CA SER A 95 15.57 12.53 -4.33
C SER A 95 14.23 13.16 -4.75
N GLY A 96 13.20 12.32 -4.87
CA GLY A 96 11.87 12.71 -5.35
C GLY A 96 11.76 12.86 -6.88
N SER A 97 12.85 12.71 -7.64
CA SER A 97 12.77 12.68 -9.11
C SER A 97 11.98 11.47 -9.61
N PRO A 98 11.16 11.63 -10.66
CA PRO A 98 10.32 10.54 -11.15
C PRO A 98 11.15 9.50 -11.89
N VAL A 99 10.82 8.23 -11.66
CA VAL A 99 11.25 7.14 -12.54
C VAL A 99 10.13 6.76 -13.49
N ILE A 100 10.44 6.68 -14.79
CA ILE A 100 9.45 6.54 -15.86
C ILE A 100 9.74 5.37 -16.79
N LEU A 101 8.68 4.83 -17.39
CA LEU A 101 8.74 3.86 -18.48
C LEU A 101 9.06 4.54 -19.81
N GLY A 102 9.44 3.75 -20.83
CA GLY A 102 9.69 4.26 -22.18
C GLY A 102 8.49 4.92 -22.86
N ASN A 103 7.28 4.73 -22.34
CA ASN A 103 6.07 5.42 -22.80
C ASN A 103 5.76 6.71 -22.01
N GLY A 104 6.66 7.14 -21.12
CA GLY A 104 6.52 8.36 -20.33
C GLY A 104 5.65 8.24 -19.08
N GLN A 105 5.16 7.04 -18.73
CA GLN A 105 4.40 6.84 -17.50
C GLN A 105 5.33 6.73 -16.28
N ILE A 106 5.00 7.48 -15.23
CA ILE A 106 5.64 7.39 -13.91
C ILE A 106 5.29 6.05 -13.26
N VAL A 107 6.31 5.39 -12.69
CA VAL A 107 6.21 4.14 -11.91
C VAL A 107 6.75 4.25 -10.49
N GLY A 108 7.34 5.39 -10.13
CA GLY A 108 7.84 5.67 -8.79
C GLY A 108 8.60 6.99 -8.72
N GLN A 109 9.23 7.22 -7.57
CA GLN A 109 10.10 8.36 -7.32
C GLN A 109 11.33 7.94 -6.53
N LEU A 110 12.47 8.58 -6.80
CA LEU A 110 13.75 8.22 -6.17
C LEU A 110 13.69 8.45 -4.66
N SER A 111 13.96 7.40 -3.90
CA SER A 111 14.18 7.45 -2.46
C SER A 111 15.68 7.56 -2.15
N GLY A 112 16.50 6.75 -2.84
CA GLY A 112 17.96 6.76 -2.66
C GLY A 112 18.64 5.65 -3.45
N GLY A 113 19.83 5.25 -2.99
CA GLY A 113 20.59 4.12 -3.52
C GLY A 113 20.96 3.12 -2.41
N CYS A 114 21.24 1.89 -2.80
CA CYS A 114 21.81 0.86 -1.93
C CYS A 114 22.84 0.04 -2.69
N GLY A 115 23.79 -0.54 -1.98
CA GLY A 115 24.86 -1.32 -2.60
C GLY A 115 26.16 -1.21 -1.81
N PRO A 116 27.29 -1.60 -2.41
CA PRO A 116 28.60 -1.55 -1.75
C PRO A 116 29.06 -0.12 -1.45
N ASN A 117 28.66 0.87 -2.25
CA ASN A 117 29.04 2.27 -2.06
C ASN A 117 27.93 3.24 -2.51
N PRO A 118 26.78 3.30 -1.80
CA PRO A 118 25.57 4.01 -2.27
C PRO A 118 25.74 5.53 -2.41
N ASP A 119 26.77 6.13 -1.82
CA ASP A 119 27.09 7.55 -1.96
C ASP A 119 27.80 7.86 -3.30
N ASP A 120 28.45 6.87 -3.90
CA ASP A 120 29.04 6.98 -5.23
C ASP A 120 28.03 6.55 -6.29
N GLY A 121 27.28 7.52 -6.83
CA GLY A 121 26.35 7.27 -7.92
C GLY A 121 26.98 6.68 -9.18
N CYS A 122 28.31 6.77 -9.34
CA CYS A 122 29.04 6.17 -10.45
C CYS A 122 29.48 4.73 -10.18
N ASP A 123 29.16 4.16 -9.02
CA ASP A 123 29.32 2.73 -8.75
C ASP A 123 28.07 1.98 -9.24
N TYR A 124 28.23 1.23 -10.34
CA TYR A 124 27.16 0.49 -11.01
C TYR A 124 26.82 -0.83 -10.30
N ASP A 125 27.59 -1.22 -9.28
CA ASP A 125 27.23 -2.31 -8.39
C ASP A 125 26.13 -1.86 -7.39
N ASN A 126 25.85 -0.55 -7.31
CA ASN A 126 24.69 -0.02 -6.61
C ASN A 126 23.38 -0.27 -7.37
N SER A 127 22.30 -0.33 -6.60
CA SER A 127 20.93 -0.27 -7.07
C SER A 127 20.30 1.06 -6.68
N GLU A 128 19.57 1.68 -7.61
CA GLU A 128 18.67 2.78 -7.29
C GLU A 128 17.41 2.22 -6.63
N ILE A 129 16.94 2.91 -5.58
CA ILE A 129 15.73 2.61 -4.84
C ILE A 129 14.69 3.68 -5.16
N ASP A 130 13.56 3.25 -5.70
CA ASP A 130 12.40 4.11 -5.92
C ASP A 130 11.24 3.68 -5.04
N GLY A 131 10.57 4.63 -4.40
CA GLY A 131 9.25 4.39 -3.85
C GLY A 131 8.28 3.99 -4.96
N ALA A 132 7.68 2.81 -4.86
CA ALA A 132 6.85 2.28 -5.92
C ALA A 132 5.54 3.06 -6.02
N PHE A 133 5.22 3.57 -7.21
CA PHE A 133 3.94 4.25 -7.43
C PHE A 133 2.76 3.28 -7.21
N SER A 134 2.93 1.99 -7.52
CA SER A 134 1.93 0.96 -7.22
C SER A 134 1.59 0.85 -5.73
N ALA A 135 2.56 1.07 -4.84
CA ALA A 135 2.36 1.07 -3.39
C ALA A 135 1.80 2.40 -2.87
N SER A 136 2.19 3.52 -3.51
CA SER A 136 1.74 4.86 -3.16
C SER A 136 0.33 5.17 -3.68
N TYR A 137 -0.07 4.57 -4.81
CA TYR A 137 -1.29 4.89 -5.55
C TYR A 137 -2.57 4.85 -4.70
N PRO A 138 -2.80 3.88 -3.80
CA PRO A 138 -4.00 3.88 -2.98
C PRO A 138 -4.16 5.14 -2.12
N SER A 139 -3.05 5.74 -1.66
CA SER A 139 -3.06 7.01 -0.93
C SER A 139 -3.16 8.24 -1.84
N LEU A 140 -2.85 8.10 -3.13
CA LEU A 140 -2.81 9.17 -4.11
C LEU A 140 -4.04 9.23 -5.03
N GLN A 141 -4.82 8.15 -5.10
CA GLN A 141 -5.89 7.97 -6.07
C GLN A 141 -6.92 9.10 -6.03
N ALA A 142 -7.34 9.51 -4.83
CA ALA A 142 -8.34 10.58 -4.65
C ALA A 142 -7.91 11.92 -5.29
N PHE A 143 -6.61 12.13 -5.49
CA PHE A 143 -6.05 13.36 -6.06
C PHE A 143 -5.70 13.21 -7.54
N LEU A 144 -5.19 12.05 -7.94
CA LEU A 144 -4.69 11.81 -9.30
C LEU A 144 -5.76 11.28 -10.26
N ASN A 145 -6.80 10.65 -9.72
CA ASN A 145 -7.93 10.12 -10.49
C ASN A 145 -9.27 10.41 -9.78
N PRO A 146 -9.66 11.69 -9.61
CA PRO A 146 -10.88 12.05 -8.88
C PRO A 146 -12.18 11.68 -9.63
N GLY A 147 -12.10 11.42 -10.94
CA GLY A 147 -13.25 11.08 -11.80
C GLY A 147 -13.29 9.63 -12.28
N GLY A 148 -12.18 8.89 -12.22
CA GLY A 148 -12.21 7.44 -12.27
C GLY A 148 -12.66 6.97 -10.90
N GLY A 149 -13.88 6.46 -10.81
CA GLY A 149 -14.55 6.09 -9.56
C GLY A 149 -13.58 5.64 -8.48
N ASN A 150 -13.64 6.31 -7.33
CA ASN A 150 -12.83 6.06 -6.16
C ASN A 150 -12.84 4.56 -5.81
N THR A 151 -11.75 3.86 -6.13
CA THR A 151 -11.49 2.48 -5.69
C THR A 151 -10.25 2.47 -4.81
N GLY A 152 -10.23 3.27 -3.74
CA GLY A 152 -9.75 2.72 -2.48
C GLY A 152 -10.66 1.52 -2.26
N GLY A 153 -10.15 0.34 -2.64
CA GLY A 153 -10.93 -0.68 -3.35
C GLY A 153 -12.30 -0.86 -2.75
N SER A 154 -13.36 -0.39 -3.42
CA SER A 154 -14.73 -0.66 -2.98
C SER A 154 -14.81 -2.15 -2.73
N CYS A 155 -15.10 -2.54 -1.50
CA CYS A 155 -15.11 -3.95 -1.13
C CYS A 155 -16.06 -4.67 -2.10
N THR A 156 -15.51 -5.62 -2.86
CA THR A 156 -16.29 -6.45 -3.78
C THR A 156 -16.64 -7.71 -3.03
N ALA A 157 -17.94 -7.93 -2.78
CA ALA A 157 -18.39 -9.08 -2.02
C ALA A 157 -18.21 -10.35 -2.84
N ASP A 158 -17.67 -11.38 -2.23
CA ASP A 158 -17.60 -12.73 -2.77
C ASP A 158 -17.82 -13.76 -1.64
N ALA A 159 -17.54 -15.03 -1.92
CA ALA A 159 -17.77 -16.11 -0.95
C ALA A 159 -16.91 -15.99 0.33
N ASP A 160 -15.77 -15.30 0.26
CA ASP A 160 -14.75 -15.18 1.31
C ASP A 160 -14.57 -13.73 1.80
N THR A 161 -15.21 -12.77 1.12
CA THR A 161 -15.08 -11.33 1.36
C THR A 161 -16.39 -10.68 1.77
N LEU A 162 -16.47 -10.19 3.00
CA LEU A 162 -17.65 -9.52 3.55
C LEU A 162 -17.49 -8.00 3.48
N CYS A 163 -18.45 -7.34 2.83
CA CYS A 163 -18.44 -5.90 2.60
C CYS A 163 -19.50 -5.16 3.41
N LEU A 164 -19.05 -4.33 4.35
CA LEU A 164 -19.88 -3.60 5.31
C LEU A 164 -19.77 -2.08 5.16
N ASN A 165 -20.75 -1.34 5.70
CA ASN A 165 -20.91 0.11 5.65
C ASN A 165 -20.80 0.65 4.22
N GLY A 166 -21.73 0.26 3.34
CA GLY A 166 -21.75 0.69 1.94
C GLY A 166 -20.56 0.20 1.12
N GLY A 167 -19.94 -0.92 1.52
CA GLY A 167 -18.75 -1.48 0.85
C GLY A 167 -17.43 -0.84 1.28
N ARG A 168 -17.43 -0.05 2.34
CA ARG A 168 -16.23 0.60 2.86
C ARG A 168 -15.31 -0.35 3.62
N PHE A 169 -15.85 -1.27 4.40
CA PHE A 169 -15.02 -2.19 5.18
C PHE A 169 -15.02 -3.57 4.54
N LYS A 170 -13.83 -4.07 4.24
CA LYS A 170 -13.58 -5.44 3.81
C LYS A 170 -13.26 -6.30 5.01
N VAL A 171 -14.00 -7.38 5.21
CA VAL A 171 -13.76 -8.37 6.26
C VAL A 171 -13.46 -9.72 5.62
N GLU A 172 -12.30 -10.26 5.93
CA GLU A 172 -11.85 -11.61 5.55
C GLU A 172 -11.50 -12.37 6.82
N ALA A 173 -11.61 -13.69 6.80
CA ALA A 173 -11.17 -14.50 7.92
C ALA A 173 -10.54 -15.81 7.47
N THR A 174 -9.59 -16.30 8.26
CA THR A 174 -9.00 -17.63 8.11
C THR A 174 -9.19 -18.43 9.39
N TYR A 175 -9.27 -19.75 9.25
CA TYR A 175 -9.38 -20.67 10.37
C TYR A 175 -8.35 -21.80 10.29
N ASN A 176 -8.00 -22.37 11.45
CA ASN A 176 -7.18 -23.57 11.58
C ASN A 176 -7.67 -24.39 12.78
N THR A 177 -8.01 -25.66 12.58
CA THR A 177 -8.56 -26.53 13.63
C THR A 177 -7.52 -27.15 14.55
N GLY A 178 -6.23 -27.04 14.22
CA GLY A 178 -5.14 -27.77 14.88
C GLY A 178 -5.07 -29.27 14.54
N THR A 179 -6.07 -29.81 13.84
CA THR A 179 -6.18 -31.24 13.45
C THR A 179 -6.03 -31.46 11.95
N GLY A 180 -5.43 -30.50 11.24
CA GLY A 180 -5.11 -30.59 9.81
C GLY A 180 -6.12 -29.94 8.87
N GLN A 181 -7.20 -29.33 9.37
CA GLN A 181 -8.11 -28.53 8.54
C GLN A 181 -7.86 -27.04 8.75
N SER A 182 -7.62 -26.32 7.65
CA SER A 182 -7.46 -24.86 7.65
C SER A 182 -7.85 -24.26 6.31
N GLY A 183 -8.27 -23.01 6.30
CA GLY A 183 -8.63 -22.31 5.06
C GLY A 183 -9.23 -20.92 5.30
N GLY A 184 -9.75 -20.33 4.23
CA GLY A 184 -10.59 -19.14 4.30
C GLY A 184 -11.96 -19.48 4.88
N ALA A 185 -12.45 -18.65 5.80
CA ALA A 185 -13.83 -18.74 6.26
C ALA A 185 -14.75 -18.15 5.19
N LYS A 186 -15.90 -18.79 5.02
CA LYS A 186 -16.95 -18.31 4.14
C LYS A 186 -17.82 -17.32 4.89
N VAL A 187 -18.32 -16.32 4.19
CA VAL A 187 -18.99 -15.18 4.81
C VAL A 187 -20.38 -14.93 4.25
N VAL A 188 -21.26 -14.40 5.09
CA VAL A 188 -22.62 -14.03 4.70
C VAL A 188 -22.97 -12.68 5.34
N LYS A 189 -23.43 -11.74 4.52
CA LYS A 189 -23.91 -10.44 4.97
C LYS A 189 -25.33 -10.56 5.54
N LEU A 190 -25.55 -10.01 6.74
CA LEU A 190 -26.87 -9.94 7.37
C LEU A 190 -27.50 -8.55 7.20
N THR A 191 -26.73 -7.52 7.51
CA THR A 191 -27.10 -6.11 7.37
C THR A 191 -25.94 -5.33 6.78
N ASP A 192 -26.09 -4.03 6.58
CA ASP A 192 -24.96 -3.21 6.15
C ASP A 192 -23.84 -3.12 7.19
N GLU A 193 -24.14 -3.34 8.47
CA GLU A 193 -23.17 -3.29 9.56
C GLU A 193 -22.71 -4.66 10.04
N THR A 194 -23.43 -5.74 9.71
CA THR A 194 -23.26 -7.05 10.34
C THR A 194 -23.17 -8.19 9.32
N GLY A 195 -22.31 -9.16 9.58
CA GLY A 195 -22.31 -10.45 8.89
C GLY A 195 -21.84 -11.59 9.80
N TYR A 196 -21.87 -12.80 9.28
CA TYR A 196 -21.38 -13.98 9.97
C TYR A 196 -20.45 -14.80 9.07
N LEU A 197 -19.65 -15.65 9.71
CA LEU A 197 -18.68 -16.52 9.07
C LEU A 197 -18.84 -17.97 9.50
N TRP A 198 -18.55 -18.88 8.58
CA TRP A 198 -18.59 -20.34 8.78
C TRP A 198 -17.38 -20.99 8.11
N PHE A 199 -16.99 -22.19 8.58
CA PHE A 199 -15.79 -22.88 8.09
C PHE A 199 -16.11 -24.05 7.16
N PHE A 200 -16.90 -25.02 7.65
CA PHE A 200 -17.11 -26.30 6.98
C PHE A 200 -18.48 -26.41 6.30
N SER A 201 -19.51 -25.85 6.93
CA SER A 201 -20.89 -25.91 6.47
C SER A 201 -21.59 -24.60 6.75
N SER A 202 -22.38 -24.13 5.78
CA SER A 202 -23.23 -22.95 5.92
C SER A 202 -24.32 -23.10 7.00
N SER A 203 -24.59 -24.33 7.46
CA SER A 203 -25.50 -24.61 8.57
C SER A 203 -24.87 -24.45 9.96
N ASN A 204 -23.55 -24.24 10.06
CA ASN A 204 -22.84 -24.08 11.33
C ASN A 204 -22.11 -22.73 11.37
N VAL A 205 -22.74 -21.73 11.99
CA VAL A 205 -22.15 -20.38 12.15
C VAL A 205 -21.08 -20.41 13.23
N GLU A 206 -19.91 -19.86 12.94
CA GLU A 206 -18.74 -19.95 13.81
C GLU A 206 -18.43 -18.61 14.48
N ALA A 207 -18.61 -17.49 13.78
CA ALA A 207 -18.55 -16.16 14.38
C ALA A 207 -19.42 -15.13 13.67
N VAL A 208 -19.68 -14.04 14.36
CA VAL A 208 -20.36 -12.84 13.85
C VAL A 208 -19.41 -11.65 13.93
N VAL A 209 -19.49 -10.75 12.96
CA VAL A 209 -18.72 -9.50 12.91
C VAL A 209 -19.67 -8.34 12.68
N LYS A 210 -19.47 -7.26 13.42
CA LYS A 210 -20.20 -6.01 13.27
C LYS A 210 -19.25 -4.82 13.21
N ILE A 211 -19.50 -3.88 12.30
CA ILE A 211 -18.76 -2.62 12.18
C ILE A 211 -19.74 -1.46 12.27
N ILE A 212 -19.56 -0.60 13.28
CA ILE A 212 -20.45 0.53 13.57
C ILE A 212 -19.75 1.85 13.28
N ASN A 213 -20.45 2.78 12.63
CA ASN A 213 -20.06 4.18 12.56
C ASN A 213 -20.30 4.88 13.92
N GLY A 214 -19.29 4.86 14.78
CA GLY A 214 -19.30 5.53 16.09
C GLY A 214 -18.78 6.97 16.05
N CYS A 215 -18.64 7.57 14.87
CA CYS A 215 -17.94 8.84 14.71
C CYS A 215 -18.54 10.00 15.51
N SER A 216 -19.86 10.03 15.65
CA SER A 216 -20.56 11.05 16.46
C SER A 216 -20.27 10.95 17.96
N LEU A 217 -19.70 9.84 18.43
CA LEU A 217 -19.46 9.58 19.85
C LEU A 217 -17.99 9.78 20.23
N ASN A 218 -17.05 9.29 19.41
CA ASN A 218 -15.61 9.36 19.74
C ASN A 218 -14.68 9.49 18.52
N ASN A 219 -15.19 9.91 17.35
CA ASN A 219 -14.43 10.01 16.11
C ASN A 219 -13.77 8.68 15.67
N ARG A 220 -14.47 7.56 15.85
CA ARG A 220 -13.99 6.23 15.46
C ARG A 220 -15.08 5.39 14.78
N TYR A 221 -14.64 4.49 13.90
CA TYR A 221 -15.40 3.27 13.63
C TYR A 221 -15.07 2.20 14.65
N TRP A 222 -16.08 1.43 15.02
CA TRP A 222 -15.99 0.39 16.03
C TRP A 222 -16.09 -0.99 15.38
N VAL A 223 -15.31 -1.95 15.86
CA VAL A 223 -15.39 -3.35 15.42
C VAL A 223 -15.78 -4.22 16.60
N PHE A 224 -16.83 -5.02 16.38
CA PHE A 224 -17.27 -6.06 17.30
C PHE A 224 -17.19 -7.41 16.62
N ALA A 225 -16.82 -8.44 17.37
CA ALA A 225 -16.90 -9.82 16.92
C ALA A 225 -17.19 -10.75 18.09
N GLY A 226 -17.87 -11.85 17.82
CA GLY A 226 -18.13 -12.91 18.80
C GLY A 226 -18.20 -14.26 18.11
N GLY A 227 -17.73 -15.31 18.76
CA GLY A 227 -17.65 -16.64 18.16
C GLY A 227 -18.29 -17.73 19.03
N LEU A 228 -18.73 -18.79 18.36
CA LEU A 228 -19.28 -20.02 18.94
C LEU A 228 -18.26 -21.16 18.87
N THR A 229 -16.98 -20.81 18.75
CA THR A 229 -15.89 -21.72 18.37
C THR A 229 -14.72 -21.64 19.33
N ASN A 230 -13.92 -22.71 19.38
CA ASN A 230 -12.59 -22.73 19.99
C ASN A 230 -11.45 -22.93 18.97
N VAL A 231 -11.79 -22.89 17.68
CA VAL A 231 -10.86 -22.98 16.56
C VAL A 231 -10.01 -21.71 16.50
N ARG A 232 -8.76 -21.80 16.03
CA ARG A 232 -7.97 -20.61 15.74
C ARG A 232 -8.61 -19.85 14.59
N VAL A 233 -9.02 -18.61 14.82
CA VAL A 233 -9.61 -17.73 13.80
C VAL A 233 -8.83 -16.45 13.74
N VAL A 234 -8.51 -15.99 12.55
CA VAL A 234 -7.91 -14.67 12.32
C VAL A 234 -8.86 -13.88 11.43
N ILE A 235 -9.47 -12.83 11.99
CA ILE A 235 -10.35 -11.91 11.29
C ILE A 235 -9.55 -10.66 10.93
N THR A 236 -9.51 -10.31 9.65
CA THR A 236 -8.87 -9.10 9.14
C THR A 236 -9.94 -8.14 8.63
N VAL A 237 -9.96 -6.93 9.17
CA VAL A 237 -10.83 -5.83 8.75
C VAL A 237 -9.99 -4.77 8.08
N THR A 238 -10.28 -4.44 6.83
CA THR A 238 -9.62 -3.39 6.06
C THR A 238 -10.58 -2.23 5.83
N ASP A 239 -10.19 -1.02 6.22
CA ASP A 239 -10.87 0.21 5.82
C ASP A 239 -10.41 0.59 4.41
N THR A 240 -11.27 0.41 3.42
CA THR A 240 -10.93 0.67 2.01
C THR A 240 -10.73 2.15 1.70
N LYS A 241 -11.19 3.06 2.59
CA LYS A 241 -10.96 4.51 2.44
C LYS A 241 -9.47 4.86 2.48
N ASN A 242 -8.67 4.14 3.28
CA ASN A 242 -7.24 4.43 3.46
C ASN A 242 -6.34 3.19 3.57
N ASN A 243 -6.90 1.99 3.31
CA ASN A 243 -6.25 0.67 3.41
C ASN A 243 -5.67 0.32 4.79
N THR A 244 -6.11 0.98 5.86
CA THR A 244 -5.71 0.58 7.23
C THR A 244 -6.36 -0.74 7.60
N MET A 245 -5.59 -1.62 8.25
CA MET A 245 -6.06 -2.93 8.68
C MET A 245 -6.08 -3.09 10.20
N LYS A 246 -7.06 -3.86 10.69
CA LYS A 246 -7.11 -4.39 12.05
C LYS A 246 -7.27 -5.91 11.99
N THR A 247 -6.52 -6.61 12.83
CA THR A 247 -6.56 -8.07 12.90
C THR A 247 -6.97 -8.51 14.31
N TYR A 248 -7.96 -9.38 14.40
CA TYR A 248 -8.47 -9.95 15.64
C TYR A 248 -8.31 -11.46 15.59
N THR A 249 -7.68 -12.04 16.62
CA THR A 249 -7.35 -13.46 16.64
C THR A 249 -7.99 -14.16 17.83
N ASN A 250 -8.71 -15.26 17.56
CA ASN A 250 -8.98 -16.27 18.57
C ASN A 250 -7.84 -17.30 18.58
N PRO A 251 -7.16 -17.54 19.72
CA PRO A 251 -6.13 -18.57 19.80
C PRO A 251 -6.73 -19.98 19.71
N GLN A 252 -5.92 -20.94 19.26
CA GLN A 252 -6.31 -22.34 19.16
C GLN A 252 -6.70 -22.92 20.52
N GLY A 253 -7.82 -23.62 20.59
CA GLY A 253 -8.25 -24.37 21.77
C GLY A 253 -8.89 -23.54 22.87
N ALA A 254 -9.00 -22.22 22.71
CA ALA A 254 -9.67 -21.34 23.66
C ALA A 254 -11.03 -20.86 23.10
N PRO A 255 -12.08 -20.75 23.93
CA PRO A 255 -13.35 -20.16 23.50
C PRO A 255 -13.16 -18.72 22.99
N PHE A 256 -13.78 -18.42 21.85
CA PHE A 256 -13.73 -17.08 21.25
C PHE A 256 -14.24 -16.01 22.22
N GLN A 257 -13.34 -15.13 22.65
CA GLN A 257 -13.69 -14.00 23.51
C GLN A 257 -14.31 -12.85 22.71
N PRO A 258 -15.36 -12.18 23.21
CA PRO A 258 -15.96 -11.05 22.52
C PRO A 258 -14.95 -9.92 22.25
N VAL A 259 -14.89 -9.46 21.00
CA VAL A 259 -14.16 -8.26 20.59
C VAL A 259 -15.09 -7.06 20.70
N GLN A 260 -14.62 -5.99 21.34
CA GLN A 260 -15.34 -4.73 21.54
C GLN A 260 -14.41 -3.53 21.31
N ASP A 261 -13.83 -3.43 20.10
CA ASP A 261 -12.88 -2.37 19.75
C ASP A 261 -13.63 -1.11 19.33
N THR A 262 -13.89 -0.22 20.27
CA THR A 262 -14.52 1.08 20.04
C THR A 262 -13.54 2.16 19.57
N SER A 263 -12.32 1.78 19.19
CA SER A 263 -11.24 2.68 18.76
C SER A 263 -10.63 2.30 17.39
N ALA A 264 -11.24 1.32 16.71
CA ALA A 264 -10.63 0.56 15.61
C ALA A 264 -10.06 1.42 14.48
N PHE A 265 -10.84 2.33 13.90
CA PHE A 265 -10.38 3.17 12.77
C PHE A 265 -10.65 4.66 13.00
N ALA A 266 -9.63 5.49 12.79
CA ALA A 266 -9.66 6.95 12.97
C ALA A 266 -9.98 7.70 11.67
N THR A 267 -10.99 7.24 10.94
CA THR A 267 -11.21 7.57 9.53
C THR A 267 -12.65 8.01 9.28
N CYS A 268 -13.24 8.81 10.16
CA CYS A 268 -14.62 9.24 10.02
C CYS A 268 -14.95 9.84 8.64
N PRO A 269 -16.21 9.74 8.18
CA PRO A 269 -16.67 10.27 6.89
C PRO A 269 -16.15 11.68 6.60
#